data_AF-A0AAX6QB93-F1
#
_entry.id   AF-A0AAX6QB93-F1
#
_cell.length_a   1.000
_cell.length_b   1.000
_cell.length_c   1.000
_cell.angle_alpha   90.00
_cell.angle_beta   90.00
_cell.angle_gamma   90.00
#
_symmetry.space_group_name_H-M   'P 1'
#
loop_
_entity.id
_entity.type
_entity.pdbx_description
1 polymer ?
#
loop_
_entity_poly.entity_id
_entity_poly.type
_entity_poly.pdbx_seq_one_letter_code
_entity_poly.pdbx_strand_id
1 'polypeptide(L)'
;MSSTRWRFPGGAGSAVSGVVHQKADWHSIHEKICQLLIPLRTSMPFYNSEEERQHGLQQLQRRQKHLIEFCYTVSQKYLFEGKYEDAVPAALHSLRFRMAMHGLSSVELVPAYLLLAEASLGLGQIVQAEEYLSQAQWTVLKSTDCSNATYSLLHRNLGLLYMAKENYEEARYHLANDIYFASCAFGTEDIRTSGGYFHLANIFCSLKKLDLADTLYTKVSEIWHKYLDDHYQVLSQARIQQIDLLGKQFVNDTGLDEAQEAEAIQILTSILNFRESAPDKAPQKTAFVLKTLIMLYYQMMKSSKAQEYAMRALTLAKDQQLNVQEQKSIQELLTLISAEEDCPIS
;
A
#
# COMPACT_ATOMS: atom_id res chain seq x y z
N MET A 1 -8.58 12.03 -32.50
CA MET A 1 -8.89 11.14 -31.36
C MET A 1 -9.51 9.85 -31.89
N SER A 2 -8.68 8.91 -32.34
CA SER A 2 -9.12 7.57 -32.75
C SER A 2 -8.97 6.63 -31.55
N SER A 3 -10.10 6.29 -30.93
CA SER A 3 -10.17 5.23 -29.92
C SER A 3 -9.86 3.90 -30.60
N THR A 4 -8.63 3.39 -30.44
CA THR A 4 -8.28 2.05 -30.87
C THR A 4 -8.86 1.05 -29.88
N ARG A 5 -9.88 0.33 -30.32
CA ARG A 5 -10.55 -0.75 -29.61
C ARG A 5 -9.58 -1.93 -29.44
N TRP A 6 -8.94 -2.05 -28.28
CA TRP A 6 -8.15 -3.23 -27.93
C TRP A 6 -9.07 -4.26 -27.26
N ARG A 7 -9.44 -5.31 -28.00
CA ARG A 7 -10.21 -6.45 -27.46
C ARG A 7 -9.27 -7.35 -26.64
N PHE A 8 -9.70 -7.71 -25.43
CA PHE A 8 -9.15 -8.84 -24.69
C PHE A 8 -9.36 -10.15 -25.48
N PRO A 9 -8.37 -11.05 -25.56
CA PRO A 9 -8.61 -12.41 -26.02
C PRO A 9 -9.18 -13.22 -24.85
N GLY A 10 -10.51 -13.38 -24.81
CA GLY A 10 -11.23 -14.19 -23.82
C GLY A 10 -12.35 -13.41 -23.16
N GLY A 11 -13.56 -13.47 -23.73
CA GLY A 11 -14.74 -12.81 -23.17
C GLY A 11 -15.75 -12.44 -24.24
N ALA A 12 -16.64 -13.36 -24.60
CA ALA A 12 -17.82 -13.04 -25.37
C ALA A 12 -18.86 -12.39 -24.43
N GLY A 13 -19.13 -11.08 -24.56
CA GLY A 13 -20.20 -10.47 -23.78
C GLY A 13 -20.31 -8.94 -23.77
N SER A 14 -21.24 -8.43 -24.60
CA SER A 14 -21.96 -7.16 -24.53
C SER A 14 -21.21 -5.82 -24.76
N ALA A 15 -21.66 -5.08 -25.77
CA ALA A 15 -21.18 -3.74 -26.13
C ALA A 15 -21.61 -2.63 -25.14
N VAL A 16 -22.41 -2.96 -24.12
CA VAL A 16 -22.89 -2.03 -23.09
C VAL A 16 -21.86 -1.85 -21.96
N SER A 17 -20.95 -2.81 -21.77
CA SER A 17 -19.85 -2.68 -20.79
C SER A 17 -18.76 -1.69 -21.22
N GLY A 18 -18.69 -1.35 -22.52
CA GLY A 18 -17.60 -0.56 -23.08
C GLY A 18 -17.52 0.88 -22.58
N VAL A 19 -18.66 1.57 -22.42
CA VAL A 19 -18.67 2.99 -22.01
C VAL A 19 -18.42 3.16 -20.52
N VAL A 20 -18.97 2.26 -19.69
CA VAL A 20 -18.77 2.27 -18.23
C VAL A 20 -17.32 1.90 -17.91
N HIS A 21 -16.75 0.86 -18.54
CA HIS A 21 -15.34 0.51 -18.38
C HIS A 21 -14.41 1.59 -18.92
N GLN A 22 -14.74 2.26 -20.03
CA GLN A 22 -13.93 3.39 -20.54
C GLN A 22 -13.97 4.59 -19.59
N LYS A 23 -15.12 4.88 -18.97
CA LYS A 23 -15.24 5.95 -17.98
C LYS A 23 -14.45 5.59 -16.72
N ALA A 24 -14.55 4.36 -16.22
CA ALA A 24 -13.78 3.89 -15.07
C ALA A 24 -12.28 3.91 -15.34
N ASP A 25 -11.82 3.43 -16.50
CA ASP A 25 -10.42 3.52 -16.93
C ASP A 25 -9.93 4.97 -16.98
N TRP A 26 -10.77 5.87 -17.51
CA TRP A 26 -10.45 7.29 -17.62
C TRP A 26 -10.24 7.96 -16.25
N HIS A 27 -11.17 7.76 -15.32
CA HIS A 27 -11.14 8.39 -13.99
C HIS A 27 -10.12 7.73 -13.04
N SER A 28 -9.81 6.45 -13.25
CA SER A 28 -8.86 5.70 -12.43
C SER A 28 -7.41 6.10 -12.74
N ILE A 29 -6.95 5.82 -13.96
CA ILE A 29 -5.52 5.86 -14.26
C ILE A 29 -5.18 6.50 -15.59
N HIS A 30 -6.10 6.48 -16.57
CA HIS A 30 -5.79 6.92 -17.93
C HIS A 30 -5.27 8.36 -18.00
N GLU A 31 -5.90 9.29 -17.28
CA GLU A 31 -5.45 10.68 -17.20
C GLU A 31 -4.00 10.79 -16.71
N LYS A 32 -3.64 9.98 -15.71
CA LYS A 32 -2.31 9.96 -15.10
C LYS A 32 -1.25 9.36 -16.05
N ILE A 33 -1.59 8.32 -16.81
CA ILE A 33 -0.63 7.63 -17.69
C ILE A 33 -0.57 8.19 -19.11
N CYS A 34 -1.53 9.03 -19.51
CA CYS A 34 -1.61 9.60 -20.86
C CYS A 34 -0.29 10.24 -21.31
N GLN A 35 0.28 11.11 -20.47
CA GLN A 35 1.54 11.80 -20.77
C GLN A 35 2.73 10.83 -20.80
N LEU A 36 2.71 9.82 -19.93
CA LEU A 36 3.76 8.79 -19.87
C LEU A 36 3.73 7.85 -21.09
N LEU A 37 2.57 7.70 -21.73
CA LEU A 37 2.38 6.85 -22.90
C LEU A 37 2.85 7.49 -24.21
N ILE A 38 2.87 8.83 -24.32
CA ILE A 38 3.25 9.52 -25.55
C ILE A 38 4.65 9.08 -26.01
N PRO A 39 5.70 9.11 -25.17
CA PRO A 39 7.04 8.75 -25.62
C PRO A 39 7.24 7.25 -25.91
N LEU A 40 6.32 6.39 -25.46
CA LEU A 40 6.32 4.95 -25.75
C LEU A 40 5.60 4.62 -27.07
N ARG A 41 4.71 5.50 -27.52
CA ARG A 41 3.95 5.35 -28.78
C ARG A 41 4.61 6.06 -29.95
N THR A 42 5.45 7.06 -29.70
CA THR A 42 6.23 7.75 -30.74
C THR A 42 7.29 6.80 -31.30
N SER A 43 7.38 6.71 -32.63
CA SER A 43 8.43 5.93 -33.29
C SER A 43 9.81 6.41 -32.86
N MET A 44 10.70 5.46 -32.54
CA MET A 44 12.08 5.78 -32.20
C MET A 44 12.72 6.61 -33.33
N PRO A 45 13.38 7.73 -33.01
CA PRO A 45 14.07 8.52 -34.01
C PRO A 45 15.18 7.69 -34.66
N PHE A 46 15.54 8.04 -35.90
CA PHE A 46 16.68 7.43 -36.56
C PHE A 46 17.97 7.86 -35.86
N TYR A 47 18.74 6.88 -35.39
CA TYR A 47 20.00 7.09 -34.68
C TYR A 47 21.16 6.74 -35.61
N ASN A 48 22.19 7.59 -35.66
CA ASN A 48 23.29 7.45 -36.60
C ASN A 48 24.40 6.56 -36.05
N SER A 49 24.58 6.50 -34.73
CA SER A 49 25.58 5.66 -34.07
C SER A 49 24.96 4.43 -33.38
N GLU A 50 25.77 3.40 -33.12
CA GLU A 50 25.35 2.26 -32.30
C GLU A 50 25.09 2.65 -30.84
N GLU A 51 25.91 3.56 -30.30
CA GLU A 51 25.77 4.08 -28.93
C GLU A 51 24.43 4.80 -28.73
N GLU A 52 24.03 5.65 -29.68
CA GLU A 52 22.73 6.34 -29.65
C GLU A 52 21.56 5.35 -29.70
N ARG A 53 21.66 4.30 -30.52
CA ARG A 53 20.66 3.23 -30.59
C ARG A 53 20.52 2.50 -29.26
N GLN A 54 21.64 2.10 -28.65
CA GLN A 54 21.64 1.42 -27.36
C GLN A 54 21.08 2.32 -26.26
N HIS A 55 21.49 3.59 -26.21
CA HIS A 55 20.98 4.56 -25.24
C HIS A 55 19.47 4.79 -25.41
N GLY A 56 18.98 4.91 -26.65
CA GLY A 56 17.54 5.03 -26.94
C GLY A 56 16.73 3.82 -26.45
N LEU A 57 17.23 2.60 -26.69
CA LEU A 57 16.59 1.37 -26.19
C LEU A 57 16.58 1.31 -24.66
N GLN A 58 17.66 1.70 -24.00
CA GLN A 58 17.71 1.77 -22.53
C GLN A 58 16.72 2.79 -21.99
N GLN A 59 16.57 3.96 -22.61
CA GLN A 59 15.57 4.95 -22.22
C GLN A 59 14.15 4.41 -22.37
N LEU A 60 13.86 3.72 -23.48
CA LEU A 60 12.56 3.09 -23.71
C LEU A 60 12.26 2.07 -22.61
N GLN A 61 13.22 1.19 -22.30
CA GLN A 61 13.07 0.19 -21.24
C GLN A 61 12.86 0.85 -19.87
N ARG A 62 13.60 1.91 -19.52
CA ARG A 62 13.42 2.66 -18.27
C ARG A 62 12.02 3.26 -18.17
N ARG A 63 11.51 3.85 -19.25
CA ARG A 63 10.16 4.43 -19.29
C ARG A 63 9.08 3.36 -19.13
N GLN A 64 9.24 2.20 -19.77
CA GLN A 64 8.30 1.10 -19.62
C GLN A 64 8.31 0.54 -18.18
N LYS A 65 9.49 0.36 -17.57
CA LYS A 65 9.61 -0.03 -16.15
C LYS A 65 8.93 0.99 -15.24
N HIS A 66 9.19 2.27 -15.43
CA HIS A 66 8.55 3.32 -14.65
C HIS A 66 7.02 3.28 -14.79
N LEU A 67 6.50 3.07 -16.00
CA LEU A 67 5.05 2.97 -16.23
C LEU A 67 4.43 1.73 -15.57
N ILE A 68 5.13 0.59 -15.57
CA ILE A 68 4.71 -0.63 -14.87
C ILE A 68 4.58 -0.37 -13.37
N GLU A 69 5.63 0.20 -12.76
CA GLU A 69 5.67 0.48 -11.33
C GLU A 69 4.64 1.55 -10.95
N PHE A 70 4.49 2.60 -11.77
CA PHE A 70 3.46 3.61 -11.56
C PHE A 70 2.04 3.01 -11.54
N CYS A 71 1.70 2.16 -12.52
CA CYS A 71 0.40 1.50 -12.55
C CYS A 71 0.21 0.55 -11.35
N TYR A 72 1.27 -0.12 -10.94
CA TYR A 72 1.28 -1.02 -9.79
C TYR A 72 0.98 -0.25 -8.49
N THR A 73 1.73 0.81 -8.19
CA THR A 73 1.54 1.63 -6.99
C THR A 73 0.17 2.30 -6.97
N VAL A 74 -0.31 2.84 -8.10
CA VAL A 74 -1.66 3.43 -8.18
C VAL A 74 -2.74 2.38 -7.88
N SER A 75 -2.58 1.16 -8.40
CA SER A 75 -3.51 0.07 -8.10
C SER A 75 -3.50 -0.29 -6.63
N GLN A 76 -2.32 -0.46 -6.01
CA GLN A 76 -2.20 -0.78 -4.59
C GLN A 76 -2.84 0.29 -3.71
N LYS A 77 -2.58 1.57 -4.01
CA LYS A 77 -3.22 2.68 -3.31
C LYS A 77 -4.74 2.58 -3.36
N TYR A 78 -5.31 2.32 -4.53
CA TYR A 78 -6.77 2.16 -4.66
C TYR A 78 -7.31 0.97 -3.88
N LEU A 79 -6.57 -0.14 -3.79
CA LEU A 79 -6.94 -1.28 -2.94
C LEU A 79 -7.02 -0.88 -1.47
N PHE A 80 -5.99 -0.22 -0.94
CA PHE A 80 -5.96 0.22 0.46
C PHE A 80 -6.98 1.32 0.79
N GLU A 81 -7.34 2.16 -0.19
CA GLU A 81 -8.43 3.12 -0.08
C GLU A 81 -9.83 2.49 -0.23
N GLY A 82 -9.93 1.20 -0.54
CA GLY A 82 -11.19 0.48 -0.77
C GLY A 82 -11.87 0.81 -2.11
N LYS A 83 -11.18 1.47 -3.02
CA LYS A 83 -11.66 1.83 -4.37
C LYS A 83 -11.38 0.70 -5.36
N TYR A 84 -11.97 -0.46 -5.13
CA TYR A 84 -11.68 -1.67 -5.90
C TYR A 84 -12.01 -1.54 -7.39
N GLU A 85 -13.07 -0.80 -7.74
CA GLU A 85 -13.43 -0.53 -9.14
C GLU A 85 -12.34 0.25 -9.88
N ASP A 86 -11.70 1.22 -9.20
CA ASP A 86 -10.60 2.02 -9.75
C ASP A 86 -9.27 1.24 -9.76
N ALA A 87 -9.08 0.28 -8.86
CA ALA A 87 -7.87 -0.56 -8.83
C ALA A 87 -7.77 -1.46 -10.08
N VAL A 88 -8.89 -2.00 -10.58
CA VAL A 88 -8.90 -2.95 -11.71
C VAL A 88 -8.25 -2.38 -12.98
N PRO A 89 -8.62 -1.19 -13.49
CA PRO A 89 -7.95 -0.60 -14.65
C PRO A 89 -6.43 -0.43 -14.46
N ALA A 90 -6.01 0.05 -13.28
CA ALA A 90 -4.59 0.24 -12.96
C ALA A 90 -3.82 -1.08 -12.98
N ALA A 91 -4.35 -2.12 -12.35
CA ALA A 91 -3.76 -3.45 -12.36
C ALA A 91 -3.72 -4.06 -13.78
N LEU A 92 -4.77 -3.89 -14.59
CA LEU A 92 -4.81 -4.35 -15.98
C LEU A 92 -3.75 -3.66 -16.86
N HIS A 93 -3.53 -2.36 -16.69
CA HIS A 93 -2.44 -1.66 -17.40
C HIS A 93 -1.08 -2.17 -16.95
N SER A 94 -0.86 -2.37 -15.64
CA SER A 94 0.39 -2.96 -15.12
C SER A 94 0.64 -4.34 -15.74
N LEU A 95 -0.37 -5.22 -15.76
CA LEU A 95 -0.28 -6.53 -16.40
C LEU A 95 0.07 -6.42 -17.87
N ARG A 96 -0.62 -5.55 -18.62
CA ARG A 96 -0.40 -5.38 -20.06
C ARG A 96 1.03 -4.91 -20.38
N PHE A 97 1.55 -3.95 -19.61
CA PHE A 97 2.92 -3.47 -19.83
C PHE A 97 3.96 -4.52 -19.43
N ARG A 98 3.72 -5.27 -18.34
CA ARG A 98 4.58 -6.40 -17.94
C ARG A 98 4.60 -7.50 -19.01
N MET A 99 3.45 -7.85 -19.59
CA MET A 99 3.36 -8.80 -20.72
C MET A 99 4.13 -8.33 -21.95
N ALA A 100 4.01 -7.04 -22.31
CA ALA A 100 4.71 -6.47 -23.46
C ALA A 100 6.24 -6.45 -23.26
N MET A 101 6.70 -6.25 -22.03
CA MET A 101 8.13 -6.20 -21.70
C MET A 101 8.79 -7.56 -21.49
N HIS A 102 8.11 -8.47 -20.78
CA HIS A 102 8.73 -9.69 -20.26
C HIS A 102 8.15 -10.97 -20.88
N GLY A 103 7.06 -10.87 -21.65
CA GLY A 103 6.37 -12.00 -22.25
C GLY A 103 5.37 -12.67 -21.31
N LEU A 104 4.60 -13.60 -21.88
CA LEU A 104 3.41 -14.23 -21.29
C LEU A 104 3.69 -15.22 -20.15
N SER A 105 4.94 -15.64 -19.96
CA SER A 105 5.31 -16.67 -18.98
C SER A 105 6.31 -16.17 -17.95
N SER A 106 6.48 -14.85 -17.84
CA SER A 106 7.42 -14.26 -16.90
C SER A 106 6.84 -14.20 -15.49
N VAL A 107 7.68 -14.47 -14.48
CA VAL A 107 7.36 -14.24 -13.07
C VAL A 107 7.03 -12.77 -12.79
N GLU A 108 7.49 -11.86 -13.64
CA GLU A 108 7.16 -10.43 -13.58
C GLU A 108 5.68 -10.13 -13.77
N LEU A 109 4.86 -11.08 -14.23
CA LEU A 109 3.40 -10.92 -14.32
C LEU A 109 2.70 -11.11 -12.97
N VAL A 110 3.32 -11.85 -12.04
CA VAL A 110 2.70 -12.26 -10.77
C VAL A 110 2.16 -11.07 -9.97
N PRO A 111 2.90 -9.97 -9.75
CA PRO A 111 2.39 -8.85 -8.96
C PRO A 111 1.08 -8.28 -9.53
N ALA A 112 0.93 -8.22 -10.85
CA ALA A 112 -0.29 -7.71 -11.46
C ALA A 112 -1.48 -8.67 -11.35
N TYR A 113 -1.24 -9.98 -11.43
CA TYR A 113 -2.28 -10.98 -11.14
C TYR A 113 -2.77 -10.89 -9.69
N LEU A 114 -1.86 -10.67 -8.74
CA LEU A 114 -2.22 -10.53 -7.33
C LEU A 114 -3.07 -9.27 -7.08
N LEU A 115 -2.73 -8.13 -7.68
CA LEU A 115 -3.57 -6.92 -7.59
C LEU A 115 -4.97 -7.13 -8.15
N LEU A 116 -5.09 -7.83 -9.28
CA LEU A 116 -6.39 -8.15 -9.89
C LEU A 116 -7.20 -9.10 -9.01
N ALA A 117 -6.54 -10.08 -8.37
CA ALA A 117 -7.18 -10.97 -7.43
C ALA A 117 -7.72 -10.20 -6.22
N GLU A 118 -6.91 -9.35 -5.60
CA GLU A 118 -7.31 -8.55 -4.45
C GLU A 118 -8.46 -7.59 -4.78
N ALA A 119 -8.39 -6.91 -5.93
CA ALA A 119 -9.48 -6.06 -6.41
C ALA A 119 -10.77 -6.86 -6.62
N SER A 120 -10.65 -8.06 -7.21
CA SER A 120 -11.80 -8.95 -7.43
C SER A 120 -12.40 -9.42 -6.10
N LEU A 121 -11.59 -9.73 -5.09
CA LEU A 121 -12.05 -10.05 -3.74
C LEU A 121 -12.80 -8.87 -3.10
N GLY A 122 -12.26 -7.65 -3.20
CA GLY A 122 -12.91 -6.43 -2.71
C GLY A 122 -14.26 -6.14 -3.38
N LEU A 123 -14.43 -6.58 -4.64
CA LEU A 123 -15.70 -6.53 -5.37
C LEU A 123 -16.63 -7.72 -5.10
N GLY A 124 -16.24 -8.68 -4.25
CA GLY A 124 -16.99 -9.91 -3.97
C GLY A 124 -16.97 -10.94 -5.11
N GLN A 125 -16.10 -10.77 -6.10
CA GLN A 125 -15.97 -11.64 -7.28
C GLN A 125 -15.00 -12.80 -6.99
N ILE A 126 -15.42 -13.72 -6.12
CA ILE A 126 -14.55 -14.80 -5.61
C ILE A 126 -14.00 -15.68 -6.73
N VAL A 127 -14.85 -16.10 -7.68
CA VAL A 127 -14.43 -16.96 -8.80
C VAL A 127 -13.35 -16.28 -9.66
N GLN A 128 -13.51 -14.99 -9.93
CA GLN A 128 -12.55 -14.22 -10.72
C GLN A 128 -11.20 -14.08 -9.99
N ALA A 129 -11.24 -13.89 -8.66
CA ALA A 129 -10.03 -13.86 -7.84
C ALA A 129 -9.29 -15.20 -7.86
N GLU A 130 -10.01 -16.32 -7.78
CA GLU A 130 -9.42 -17.66 -7.86
C GLU A 130 -8.71 -17.92 -9.19
N GLU A 131 -9.29 -17.45 -10.30
CA GLU A 131 -8.67 -17.55 -11.62
C GLU A 131 -7.33 -16.80 -11.68
N TYR A 132 -7.30 -15.55 -11.22
CA TYR A 132 -6.06 -14.76 -11.18
C TYR A 132 -5.02 -15.37 -10.23
N LEU A 133 -5.44 -15.88 -9.07
CA LEU A 133 -4.53 -16.55 -8.14
C LEU A 133 -3.98 -17.86 -8.70
N SER A 134 -4.79 -18.60 -9.46
CA SER A 134 -4.34 -19.81 -10.16
C SER A 134 -3.28 -19.49 -11.21
N GLN A 135 -3.45 -18.39 -11.95
CA GLN A 135 -2.46 -17.90 -12.90
C GLN A 135 -1.15 -17.47 -12.21
N ALA A 136 -1.25 -16.76 -11.08
CA ALA A 136 -0.11 -16.37 -10.27
C ALA A 136 0.66 -17.60 -9.74
N GLN A 137 -0.04 -18.56 -9.11
CA GLN A 137 0.55 -19.80 -8.60
C GLN A 137 1.26 -20.59 -9.69
N TRP A 138 0.61 -20.77 -10.85
CA TRP A 138 1.19 -21.50 -11.97
C TRP A 138 2.46 -20.85 -12.51
N THR A 139 2.48 -19.51 -12.56
CA THR A 139 3.65 -18.74 -13.00
C THR A 139 4.80 -18.88 -12.00
N VAL A 140 4.51 -18.82 -10.70
CA VAL A 140 5.50 -19.04 -9.64
C VAL A 140 6.06 -20.47 -9.69
N LEU A 141 5.19 -21.49 -9.81
CA LEU A 141 5.59 -22.90 -9.87
C LEU A 141 6.51 -23.22 -11.05
N LYS A 142 6.33 -22.53 -12.18
CA LYS A 142 7.17 -22.69 -13.38
C LYS A 142 8.47 -21.90 -13.33
N SER A 143 8.61 -20.97 -12.40
CA SER A 143 9.80 -20.15 -12.27
C SER A 143 10.83 -20.86 -11.39
N THR A 144 12.09 -20.89 -11.82
CA THR A 144 13.20 -21.44 -11.02
C THR A 144 13.67 -20.49 -9.93
N ASP A 145 13.40 -19.18 -10.08
CA ASP A 145 14.00 -18.12 -9.27
C ASP A 145 12.93 -17.11 -8.83
N CYS A 146 11.96 -17.56 -8.03
CA CYS A 146 10.96 -16.68 -7.44
C CYS A 146 11.45 -16.13 -6.09
N SER A 147 11.31 -14.82 -5.87
CA SER A 147 11.77 -14.17 -4.65
C SER A 147 10.84 -14.47 -3.47
N ASN A 148 11.39 -14.44 -2.25
CA ASN A 148 10.58 -14.54 -1.02
C ASN A 148 9.49 -13.46 -0.95
N ALA A 149 9.75 -12.24 -1.45
CA ALA A 149 8.75 -11.17 -1.50
C ALA A 149 7.54 -11.57 -2.37
N THR A 150 7.78 -12.19 -3.53
CA THR A 150 6.71 -12.67 -4.41
C THR A 150 5.93 -13.83 -3.79
N TYR A 151 6.62 -14.77 -3.13
CA TYR A 151 5.95 -15.83 -2.37
C TYR A 151 5.06 -15.29 -1.25
N SER A 152 5.55 -14.30 -0.49
CA SER A 152 4.80 -13.63 0.57
C SER A 152 3.49 -13.03 0.02
N LEU A 153 3.56 -12.22 -1.03
CA LEU A 153 2.36 -11.59 -1.62
C LEU A 153 1.36 -12.62 -2.16
N LEU A 154 1.84 -13.70 -2.75
CA LEU A 154 0.99 -14.80 -3.22
C LEU A 154 0.25 -15.47 -2.05
N HIS A 155 0.98 -15.80 -0.99
CA HIS A 155 0.41 -16.41 0.21
C HIS A 155 -0.54 -15.44 0.93
N ARG A 156 -0.25 -14.13 0.96
CA ARG A 156 -1.17 -13.12 1.50
C ARG A 156 -2.52 -13.16 0.79
N ASN A 157 -2.49 -13.10 -0.54
CA ASN A 157 -3.71 -13.10 -1.35
C ASN A 157 -4.49 -14.41 -1.26
N LEU A 158 -3.80 -15.55 -1.16
CA LEU A 158 -4.46 -16.84 -0.90
C LEU A 158 -5.12 -16.86 0.49
N GLY A 159 -4.45 -16.29 1.49
CA GLY A 159 -5.03 -16.07 2.81
C GLY A 159 -6.32 -15.25 2.74
N LEU A 160 -6.31 -14.12 2.03
CA LEU A 160 -7.47 -13.27 1.82
C LEU A 160 -8.62 -13.98 1.09
N LEU A 161 -8.30 -14.75 0.04
CA LEU A 161 -9.29 -15.58 -0.66
C LEU A 161 -9.97 -16.56 0.30
N TYR A 162 -9.20 -17.30 1.09
CA TYR A 162 -9.78 -18.26 2.03
C TYR A 162 -10.53 -17.60 3.17
N MET A 163 -10.14 -16.40 3.62
CA MET A 163 -10.94 -15.58 4.52
C MET A 163 -12.31 -15.23 3.91
N ALA A 164 -12.33 -14.81 2.64
CA ALA A 164 -13.57 -14.49 1.93
C ALA A 164 -14.48 -15.71 1.72
N LYS A 165 -13.89 -16.92 1.68
CA LYS A 165 -14.61 -18.21 1.65
C LYS A 165 -14.97 -18.75 3.04
N GLU A 166 -14.70 -18.00 4.10
CA GLU A 166 -14.87 -18.39 5.51
C GLU A 166 -14.10 -19.67 5.91
N ASN A 167 -13.08 -20.05 5.13
CA ASN A 167 -12.20 -21.17 5.44
C ASN A 167 -10.97 -20.67 6.24
N TYR A 168 -11.19 -20.43 7.53
CA TYR A 168 -10.17 -19.89 8.42
C TYR A 168 -8.99 -20.85 8.70
N GLU A 169 -9.11 -22.14 8.39
CA GLU A 169 -7.97 -23.07 8.53
C GLU A 169 -6.92 -22.79 7.46
N GLU A 170 -7.34 -22.86 6.20
CA GLU A 170 -6.48 -22.60 5.04
C GLU A 170 -5.98 -21.15 5.03
N ALA A 171 -6.85 -20.20 5.41
CA ALA A 171 -6.44 -18.81 5.52
C ALA A 171 -5.28 -18.61 6.50
N ARG A 172 -5.30 -19.28 7.67
CA ARG A 172 -4.21 -19.21 8.65
C ARG A 172 -2.93 -19.86 8.13
N TYR A 173 -3.04 -21.00 7.43
CA TYR A 173 -1.88 -21.63 6.79
C TYR A 173 -1.20 -20.69 5.80
N HIS A 174 -1.98 -20.05 4.92
CA HIS A 174 -1.45 -19.14 3.93
C HIS A 174 -0.88 -17.86 4.56
N LEU A 175 -1.55 -17.24 5.54
CA LEU A 175 -1.02 -16.05 6.22
C LEU A 175 0.23 -16.34 7.07
N ALA A 176 0.35 -17.53 7.66
CA ALA A 176 1.59 -17.92 8.34
C ALA A 176 2.77 -18.02 7.37
N ASN A 177 2.55 -18.54 6.15
CA ASN A 177 3.55 -18.56 5.10
C ASN A 177 3.86 -17.16 4.57
N ASP A 178 2.87 -16.27 4.44
CA ASP A 178 3.10 -14.85 4.12
C ASP A 178 4.10 -14.23 5.11
N ILE A 179 3.82 -14.35 6.41
CA ILE A 179 4.69 -13.84 7.47
C ILE A 179 6.10 -14.44 7.37
N TYR A 180 6.21 -15.76 7.14
CA TYR A 180 7.49 -16.44 7.00
C TYR A 180 8.31 -15.88 5.84
N PHE A 181 7.74 -15.84 4.63
CA PHE A 181 8.45 -15.37 3.45
C PHE A 181 8.75 -13.86 3.51
N ALA A 182 7.84 -13.05 4.04
CA ALA A 182 8.07 -11.62 4.27
C ALA A 182 9.22 -11.41 5.26
N SER A 183 9.25 -12.20 6.34
CA SER A 183 10.35 -12.17 7.31
C SER A 183 11.69 -12.54 6.69
N CYS A 184 11.73 -13.53 5.78
CA CYS A 184 12.93 -13.87 5.04
C CYS A 184 13.37 -12.79 4.04
N ALA A 185 12.43 -12.01 3.48
CA ALA A 185 12.72 -10.97 2.50
C ALA A 185 13.13 -9.64 3.15
N PHE A 186 12.48 -9.26 4.25
CA PHE A 186 12.54 -7.90 4.80
C PHE A 186 12.89 -7.86 6.29
N GLY A 187 12.68 -8.96 7.01
CA GLY A 187 12.81 -9.03 8.47
C GLY A 187 11.47 -9.07 9.20
N THR A 188 11.48 -9.56 10.44
CA THR A 188 10.25 -9.80 11.23
C THR A 188 9.58 -8.52 11.74
N GLU A 189 10.34 -7.42 11.80
CA GLU A 189 9.93 -6.11 12.32
C GLU A 189 9.76 -5.05 11.21
N ASP A 190 9.62 -5.49 9.95
CA ASP A 190 9.45 -4.60 8.80
C ASP A 190 7.97 -4.33 8.52
N ILE A 191 7.64 -3.11 8.08
CA ILE A 191 6.27 -2.71 7.73
C ILE A 191 5.64 -3.64 6.67
N ARG A 192 6.44 -4.19 5.75
CA ARG A 192 5.98 -5.14 4.70
C ARG A 192 5.57 -6.49 5.29
N THR A 193 6.21 -6.91 6.37
CA THR A 193 5.84 -8.12 7.14
C THR A 193 4.59 -7.87 7.99
N SER A 194 4.36 -6.63 8.41
CA SER A 194 3.25 -6.27 9.30
C SER A 194 1.85 -6.59 8.74
N GLY A 195 1.67 -6.52 7.42
CA GLY A 195 0.39 -6.84 6.76
C GLY A 195 -0.06 -8.28 7.02
N GLY A 196 0.87 -9.25 7.08
CA GLY A 196 0.56 -10.63 7.40
C GLY A 196 0.06 -10.80 8.85
N TYR A 197 0.70 -10.13 9.81
CA TYR A 197 0.24 -10.11 11.21
C TYR A 197 -1.14 -9.47 11.33
N PHE A 198 -1.38 -8.38 10.60
CA PHE A 198 -2.66 -7.69 10.58
C PHE A 198 -3.81 -8.57 10.08
N HIS A 199 -3.63 -9.25 8.93
CA HIS A 199 -4.66 -10.16 8.43
C HIS A 199 -4.88 -11.36 9.35
N LEU A 200 -3.83 -11.88 9.97
CA LEU A 200 -3.95 -12.97 10.93
C LEU A 200 -4.73 -12.53 12.19
N ALA A 201 -4.55 -11.29 12.63
CA ALA A 201 -5.36 -10.69 13.70
C ALA A 201 -6.84 -10.59 13.29
N ASN A 202 -7.14 -10.18 12.05
CA ASN A 202 -8.52 -10.11 11.53
C ASN A 202 -9.20 -11.50 11.54
N ILE A 203 -8.46 -12.58 11.26
CA ILE A 203 -8.96 -13.94 11.41
C ILE A 203 -9.33 -14.22 12.87
N PHE A 204 -8.45 -13.89 13.81
CA PHE A 204 -8.74 -14.12 15.24
C PHE A 204 -9.91 -13.29 15.76
N CYS A 205 -10.11 -12.07 15.26
CA CYS A 205 -11.33 -11.30 15.48
C CYS A 205 -12.58 -12.06 15.02
N SER A 206 -12.54 -12.59 13.79
CA SER A 206 -13.65 -13.38 13.21
C SER A 206 -13.94 -14.65 14.02
N LEU A 207 -12.90 -15.28 14.59
CA LEU A 207 -13.00 -16.44 15.47
C LEU A 207 -13.32 -16.09 16.93
N LYS A 208 -13.57 -14.82 17.27
CA LYS A 208 -13.82 -14.32 18.63
C LYS A 208 -12.69 -14.59 19.64
N LYS A 209 -11.45 -14.79 19.16
CA LYS A 209 -10.25 -14.96 19.98
C LYS A 209 -9.56 -13.61 20.18
N LEU A 210 -10.22 -12.73 20.93
CA LEU A 210 -9.84 -11.31 21.04
C LEU A 210 -8.43 -11.10 21.63
N ASP A 211 -8.00 -11.94 22.57
CA ASP A 211 -6.67 -11.82 23.18
C ASP A 211 -5.54 -12.03 22.16
N LEU A 212 -5.72 -13.00 21.25
CA LEU A 212 -4.76 -13.28 20.18
C LEU A 212 -4.76 -12.17 19.13
N ALA A 213 -5.95 -11.65 18.78
CA ALA A 213 -6.07 -10.52 17.87
C ALA A 213 -5.39 -9.27 18.43
N ASP A 214 -5.62 -8.93 19.70
CA ASP A 214 -5.01 -7.77 20.33
C ASP A 214 -3.48 -7.90 20.44
N THR A 215 -2.96 -9.10 20.70
CA THR A 215 -1.51 -9.37 20.68
C THR A 215 -0.90 -9.06 19.31
N LEU A 216 -1.52 -9.54 18.23
CA LEU A 216 -1.04 -9.28 16.87
C LEU A 216 -1.21 -7.82 16.45
N TYR A 217 -2.34 -7.17 16.78
CA TYR A 217 -2.51 -5.74 16.51
C TYR A 217 -1.54 -4.87 17.32
N THR A 218 -1.18 -5.27 18.54
CA THR A 218 -0.11 -4.61 19.30
C THR A 218 1.20 -4.71 18.54
N LYS A 219 1.55 -5.90 18.07
CA LYS A 219 2.75 -6.11 17.26
C LYS A 219 2.79 -5.25 16.01
N VAL A 220 1.68 -5.18 15.27
CA VAL A 220 1.55 -4.35 14.07
C VAL A 220 1.73 -2.87 14.43
N SER A 221 1.11 -2.41 15.50
CA SER A 221 1.22 -1.02 15.98
C SER A 221 2.66 -0.66 16.35
N GLU A 222 3.39 -1.57 17.01
CA GLU A 222 4.79 -1.40 17.40
C GLU A 222 5.72 -1.28 16.18
N ILE A 223 5.51 -2.13 15.16
CA ILE A 223 6.29 -2.08 13.90
C ILE A 223 6.11 -0.72 13.21
N TRP A 224 4.86 -0.28 13.03
CA TRP A 224 4.56 1.02 12.41
C TRP A 224 5.07 2.19 13.25
N HIS A 225 4.91 2.14 14.58
CA HIS A 225 5.41 3.19 15.46
C HIS A 225 6.93 3.31 15.37
N LYS A 226 7.65 2.19 15.42
CA LYS A 226 9.11 2.18 15.30
C LYS A 226 9.58 2.76 13.98
N TYR A 227 8.99 2.33 12.86
CA TYR A 227 9.33 2.88 11.54
C TYR A 227 9.15 4.40 11.49
N LEU A 228 7.99 4.89 11.94
CA LEU A 228 7.66 6.32 11.91
C LEU A 228 8.52 7.13 12.89
N ASP A 229 8.86 6.58 14.06
CA ASP A 229 9.74 7.23 15.03
C ASP A 229 11.17 7.31 14.51
N ASP A 230 11.72 6.20 14.01
CA ASP A 230 13.05 6.19 13.39
C ASP A 230 13.14 7.21 12.25
N HIS A 231 12.12 7.28 11.39
CA HIS A 231 12.06 8.25 10.30
C HIS A 231 11.95 9.69 10.82
N TYR A 232 11.10 9.93 11.82
CA TYR A 232 10.95 11.23 12.47
C TYR A 232 12.27 11.71 13.10
N GLN A 233 12.99 10.84 13.80
CA GLN A 233 14.26 11.18 14.44
C GLN A 233 15.33 11.54 13.41
N VAL A 234 15.42 10.79 12.31
CA VAL A 234 16.36 11.09 11.20
C VAL A 234 16.04 12.47 10.59
N LEU A 235 14.77 12.76 10.33
CA LEU A 235 14.34 14.07 9.81
C LEU A 235 14.61 15.20 10.81
N SER A 236 14.35 14.97 12.10
CA SER A 236 14.61 15.95 13.16
C SER A 236 16.10 16.27 13.29
N GLN A 237 16.97 15.25 13.21
CA GLN A 237 18.42 15.44 13.22
C GLN A 237 18.91 16.20 11.98
N ALA A 238 18.40 15.86 10.79
CA ALA A 238 18.69 16.60 9.57
C ALA A 238 18.26 18.07 9.67
N ARG A 239 17.08 18.34 10.25
CA ARG A 239 16.54 19.68 10.52
C ARG A 239 17.50 20.50 11.39
N ILE A 240 18.01 19.94 12.49
CA ILE A 240 18.95 20.63 13.38
C ILE A 240 20.27 20.95 12.65
N GLN A 241 20.80 20.03 11.84
CA GLN A 241 22.06 20.23 11.12
C GLN A 241 21.93 21.21 9.94
N GLN A 242 20.73 21.36 9.36
CA GLN A 242 20.51 22.18 8.16
C GLN A 242 20.01 23.59 8.44
N ILE A 243 19.48 23.88 9.64
CA ILE A 243 19.24 25.25 10.11
C ILE A 243 20.53 26.10 10.05
N ASP A 244 21.71 25.46 10.12
CA ASP A 244 23.02 26.11 9.99
C ASP A 244 23.42 26.52 8.56
N LEU A 245 22.74 26.04 7.50
CA LEU A 245 23.26 26.15 6.11
C LEU A 245 22.20 26.51 5.04
N LEU A 246 21.62 27.70 5.10
CA LEU A 246 20.87 28.35 4.00
C LEU A 246 19.42 27.87 3.78
N GLY A 247 18.55 28.09 4.78
CA GLY A 247 17.16 28.55 4.60
C GLY A 247 16.34 28.00 3.41
N LYS A 248 16.45 26.70 3.10
CA LYS A 248 15.59 26.03 2.12
C LYS A 248 14.41 25.38 2.84
N GLN A 249 13.21 25.58 2.31
CA GLN A 249 11.99 24.91 2.78
C GLN A 249 12.16 23.40 2.65
N PHE A 250 11.99 22.70 3.77
CA PHE A 250 12.04 21.24 3.83
C PHE A 250 10.67 20.64 3.57
N VAL A 251 10.64 19.55 2.83
CA VAL A 251 9.44 18.74 2.59
C VAL A 251 9.48 17.62 3.63
N ASN A 252 8.47 17.52 4.49
CA ASN A 252 8.27 16.32 5.30
C ASN A 252 8.05 15.16 4.32
N ASP A 253 8.82 14.10 4.51
CA ASP A 253 8.75 12.87 3.76
C ASP A 253 8.47 11.76 4.76
N THR A 254 7.59 10.82 4.43
CA THR A 254 7.33 9.64 5.25
C THR A 254 8.35 8.53 4.98
N GLY A 255 9.12 8.64 3.89
CA GLY A 255 9.94 7.56 3.36
C GLY A 255 9.12 6.43 2.71
N LEU A 256 7.80 6.64 2.58
CA LEU A 256 6.82 5.71 2.04
C LEU A 256 6.33 6.20 0.68
N ASP A 257 5.98 5.27 -0.21
CA ASP A 257 5.19 5.62 -1.38
C ASP A 257 3.71 5.84 -1.02
N GLU A 258 2.94 6.45 -1.92
CA GLU A 258 1.53 6.77 -1.68
C GLU A 258 0.65 5.54 -1.38
N ALA A 259 1.04 4.34 -1.84
CA ALA A 259 0.31 3.11 -1.54
C ALA A 259 0.61 2.63 -0.12
N GLN A 260 1.88 2.65 0.29
CA GLN A 260 2.28 2.31 1.65
C GLN A 260 1.69 3.29 2.69
N GLU A 261 1.58 4.58 2.36
CA GLU A 261 0.86 5.54 3.20
C GLU A 261 -0.62 5.17 3.35
N ALA A 262 -1.28 4.75 2.26
CA ALA A 262 -2.67 4.31 2.29
C ALA A 262 -2.84 3.02 3.11
N GLU A 263 -1.92 2.05 2.98
CA GLU A 263 -1.88 0.82 3.80
C GLU A 263 -1.74 1.16 5.29
N ALA A 264 -0.81 2.04 5.64
CA ALA A 264 -0.57 2.48 7.01
C ALA A 264 -1.84 3.09 7.62
N ILE A 265 -2.52 3.98 6.90
CA ILE A 265 -3.79 4.59 7.34
C ILE A 265 -4.84 3.50 7.55
N GLN A 266 -5.04 2.61 6.57
CA GLN A 266 -6.04 1.56 6.64
C GLN A 266 -5.81 0.65 7.86
N ILE A 267 -4.58 0.16 8.04
CA ILE A 267 -4.20 -0.73 9.13
C ILE A 267 -4.37 -0.04 10.49
N LEU A 268 -3.76 1.13 10.68
CA LEU A 268 -3.76 1.81 11.97
C LEU A 268 -5.17 2.29 12.37
N THR A 269 -5.97 2.79 11.43
CA THR A 269 -7.36 3.15 11.71
C THR A 269 -8.22 1.91 12.00
N SER A 270 -7.99 0.77 11.34
CA SER A 270 -8.69 -0.49 11.65
C SER A 270 -8.38 -0.97 13.06
N ILE A 271 -7.11 -0.91 13.47
CA ILE A 271 -6.68 -1.26 14.82
C ILE A 271 -7.29 -0.31 15.86
N LEU A 272 -7.32 0.99 15.57
CA LEU A 272 -7.96 1.99 16.45
C LEU A 272 -9.44 1.66 16.65
N ASN A 273 -10.18 1.41 15.57
CA ASN A 273 -11.60 1.06 15.64
C ASN A 273 -11.85 -0.23 16.44
N PHE A 274 -10.99 -1.25 16.27
CA PHE A 274 -11.05 -2.47 17.08
C PHE A 274 -10.87 -2.17 18.57
N ARG A 275 -9.89 -1.34 18.95
CA ARG A 275 -9.61 -1.01 20.35
C ARG A 275 -10.69 -0.14 20.98
N GLU A 276 -11.27 0.79 20.22
CA GLU A 276 -12.36 1.65 20.71
C GLU A 276 -13.66 0.88 20.91
N SER A 277 -13.88 -0.18 20.14
CA SER A 277 -15.05 -1.07 20.27
C SER A 277 -14.86 -2.20 21.28
N ALA A 278 -13.62 -2.48 21.72
CA ALA A 278 -13.33 -3.54 22.68
C ALA A 278 -13.92 -3.22 24.07
N PRO A 279 -14.45 -4.23 24.80
CA PRO A 279 -15.03 -4.04 26.13
C PRO A 279 -13.97 -3.71 27.19
N ASP A 280 -12.78 -4.31 27.07
CA ASP A 280 -11.60 -3.94 27.87
C ASP A 280 -10.87 -2.80 27.16
N LYS A 281 -11.32 -1.57 27.45
CA LYS A 281 -10.78 -0.34 26.87
C LYS A 281 -9.38 -0.09 27.42
N ALA A 282 -8.38 -0.83 26.97
CA ALA A 282 -6.98 -0.61 27.32
C ALA A 282 -6.55 0.78 26.81
N PRO A 283 -6.57 1.83 27.68
CA PRO A 283 -6.50 3.21 27.20
C PRO A 283 -5.09 3.56 26.74
N GLN A 284 -4.08 2.93 27.35
CA GLN A 284 -2.66 3.03 26.97
C GLN A 284 -2.42 2.53 25.54
N LYS A 285 -2.94 1.33 25.21
CA LYS A 285 -2.83 0.76 23.85
C LYS A 285 -3.56 1.59 22.81
N THR A 286 -4.69 2.19 23.18
CA THR A 286 -5.44 3.09 22.30
C THR A 286 -4.69 4.40 22.05
N ALA A 287 -4.17 5.01 23.12
CA ALA A 287 -3.33 6.21 23.03
C ALA A 287 -2.05 5.98 22.21
N PHE A 288 -1.46 4.79 22.31
CA PHE A 288 -0.30 4.42 21.51
C PHE A 288 -0.60 4.45 20.01
N VAL A 289 -1.72 3.84 19.56
CA VAL A 289 -2.11 3.86 18.14
C VAL A 289 -2.45 5.27 17.67
N LEU A 290 -3.13 6.05 18.51
CA LEU A 290 -3.39 7.46 18.22
C LEU A 290 -2.08 8.23 18.02
N LYS A 291 -1.07 8.02 18.89
CA LYS A 291 0.26 8.60 18.74
C LYS A 291 0.90 8.20 17.40
N THR A 292 0.84 6.93 17.02
CA THR A 292 1.35 6.45 15.73
C THR A 292 0.65 7.13 14.55
N LEU A 293 -0.67 7.29 14.59
CA LEU A 293 -1.45 8.00 13.57
C LEU A 293 -1.09 9.49 13.48
N ILE A 294 -0.88 10.16 14.62
CA ILE A 294 -0.44 11.56 14.65
C ILE A 294 0.90 11.71 13.93
N MET A 295 1.87 10.84 14.23
CA MET A 295 3.19 10.86 13.58
C MET A 295 3.09 10.63 12.07
N LEU A 296 2.27 9.67 11.64
CA LEU A 296 2.02 9.41 10.23
C LEU A 296 1.44 10.65 9.53
N TYR A 297 0.33 11.20 10.03
CA TYR A 297 -0.32 12.35 9.39
C TYR A 297 0.52 13.62 9.42
N TYR A 298 1.33 13.81 10.46
CA TYR A 298 2.28 14.92 10.54
C TYR A 298 3.37 14.81 9.46
N GLN A 299 3.96 13.64 9.29
CA GLN A 299 4.97 13.40 8.24
C GLN A 299 4.37 13.49 6.83
N MET A 300 3.10 13.14 6.65
CA MET A 300 2.35 13.31 5.39
C MET A 300 1.94 14.78 5.09
N MET A 301 2.31 15.76 5.93
CA MET A 301 1.86 17.16 5.84
C MET A 301 0.33 17.35 5.89
N LYS A 302 -0.38 16.46 6.60
CA LYS A 302 -1.84 16.53 6.79
C LYS A 302 -2.17 17.02 8.20
N SER A 303 -1.78 18.26 8.50
CA SER A 303 -1.86 18.87 9.85
C SER A 303 -3.26 18.81 10.46
N SER A 304 -4.31 19.06 9.68
CA SER A 304 -5.70 18.99 10.16
C SER A 304 -6.08 17.62 10.73
N LYS A 305 -5.71 16.53 10.04
CA LYS A 305 -5.94 15.17 10.54
C LYS A 305 -5.03 14.84 11.72
N ALA A 306 -3.76 15.27 11.67
CA ALA A 306 -2.83 15.06 12.78
C ALA A 306 -3.37 15.74 14.06
N GLN A 307 -3.89 16.96 13.95
CA GLN A 307 -4.49 17.71 15.04
C GLN A 307 -5.76 17.03 15.58
N GLU A 308 -6.62 16.51 14.70
CA GLU A 308 -7.81 15.73 15.10
C GLU A 308 -7.44 14.55 16.01
N TYR A 309 -6.48 13.72 15.57
CA TYR A 309 -6.01 12.58 16.36
C TYR A 309 -5.28 13.01 17.64
N ALA A 310 -4.54 14.11 17.60
CA ALA A 310 -3.86 14.66 18.78
C ALA A 310 -4.85 15.16 19.84
N MET A 311 -5.92 15.83 19.44
CA MET A 311 -7.01 16.22 20.35
C MET A 311 -7.66 14.99 20.98
N ARG A 312 -7.99 13.96 20.18
CA ARG A 312 -8.55 12.68 20.68
C ARG A 312 -7.61 11.97 21.67
N ALA A 313 -6.30 11.98 21.39
CA ALA A 313 -5.30 11.39 22.27
C ALA A 313 -5.22 12.15 23.61
N LEU A 314 -5.29 13.49 23.59
CA LEU A 314 -5.29 14.30 24.81
C LEU A 314 -6.55 14.12 25.64
N THR A 315 -7.73 14.04 25.02
CA THR A 315 -8.97 13.80 25.76
C THR A 315 -8.91 12.43 26.45
N LEU A 316 -8.48 11.39 25.73
CA LEU A 316 -8.31 10.07 26.29
C LEU A 316 -7.30 10.06 27.45
N ALA A 317 -6.18 10.77 27.30
CA ALA A 317 -5.14 10.82 28.31
C ALA A 317 -5.56 11.56 29.58
N LYS A 318 -6.42 12.58 29.47
CA LYS A 318 -7.01 13.31 30.60
C LYS A 318 -8.08 12.48 31.30
N ASP A 319 -8.99 11.87 30.53
CA ASP A 319 -10.14 11.14 31.07
C ASP A 319 -9.72 9.86 31.80
N GLN A 320 -8.68 9.18 31.30
CA GLN A 320 -8.21 7.89 31.83
C GLN A 320 -6.97 8.01 32.73
N GLN A 321 -6.55 9.23 33.09
CA GLN A 321 -5.34 9.51 33.88
C GLN A 321 -4.11 8.73 33.41
N LEU A 322 -3.84 8.77 32.11
CA LEU A 322 -2.62 8.18 31.54
C LEU A 322 -1.36 8.83 32.14
N ASN A 323 -0.21 8.14 32.02
CA ASN A 323 1.03 8.57 32.65
C ASN A 323 1.43 9.99 32.19
N VAL A 324 1.99 10.79 33.09
CA VAL A 324 2.42 12.18 32.84
C VAL A 324 3.36 12.26 31.63
N GLN A 325 4.21 11.25 31.44
CA GLN A 325 5.13 11.18 30.31
C GLN A 325 4.42 11.00 28.96
N GLU A 326 3.36 10.19 28.92
CA GLU A 326 2.55 9.98 27.71
C GLU A 326 1.76 11.24 27.37
N GLN A 327 1.15 11.88 28.38
CA GLN A 327 0.47 13.16 28.23
C GLN A 327 1.40 14.24 27.68
N LYS A 328 2.63 14.31 28.22
CA LYS A 328 3.64 15.28 27.77
C LYS A 328 4.07 15.01 26.32
N SER A 329 4.31 13.76 25.95
CA SER A 329 4.70 13.39 24.58
C SER A 329 3.60 13.74 23.55
N ILE A 330 2.33 13.50 23.89
CA ILE A 330 1.20 13.88 23.02
C ILE A 330 1.07 15.41 22.92
N GLN A 331 1.26 16.12 24.04
CA GLN A 331 1.21 17.58 24.07
C GLN A 331 2.34 18.22 23.24
N GLU A 332 3.56 17.67 23.31
CA GLU A 332 4.71 18.09 22.50
C GLU A 332 4.41 17.93 21.01
N LEU A 333 3.88 16.78 20.59
CA LEU A 333 3.45 16.56 19.19
C LEU A 333 2.37 17.56 18.75
N LEU A 334 1.38 17.84 19.60
CA LEU A 334 0.35 18.83 19.28
C LEU A 334 0.96 20.23 19.10
N THR A 335 1.88 20.64 19.97
CA THR A 335 2.54 21.95 19.84
C THR A 335 3.37 22.06 18.55
N LEU A 336 4.00 20.97 18.12
CA LEU A 336 4.74 20.94 16.85
C LEU A 336 3.81 21.09 15.64
N ILE A 337 2.67 20.41 15.66
CA ILE A 337 1.67 20.50 14.58
C ILE A 337 1.12 21.93 14.47
N SER A 338 0.77 22.55 15.60
CA SER A 338 0.23 23.92 15.61
C SER A 338 1.27 24.98 15.23
N ALA A 339 2.53 24.82 15.62
CA ALA A 339 3.59 25.77 15.26
C ALA A 339 3.90 25.81 13.76
N GLU A 340 3.67 24.71 13.04
CA GLU A 340 3.86 24.66 11.58
C GLU A 340 2.65 25.20 10.79
N GLU A 341 1.45 25.26 11.38
CA GLU A 341 0.27 25.94 10.78
C GLU A 341 0.37 27.46 10.86
N ASP A 342 0.95 28.00 11.93
CA ASP A 342 1.14 29.46 12.14
C ASP A 342 2.28 30.05 11.28
N CYS A 343 3.03 29.20 10.58
CA CYS A 343 4.05 29.61 9.60
C CYS A 343 3.58 29.23 8.18
N PRO A 344 2.59 29.94 7.61
CA PRO A 344 2.14 29.66 6.26
C PRO A 344 3.31 29.92 5.31
N ILE A 345 3.74 28.85 4.66
CA ILE A 345 4.67 28.88 3.52
C ILE A 345 4.07 29.85 2.49
N SER A 346 4.65 31.06 2.42
CA SER A 346 4.30 32.13 1.46
C SER A 346 4.83 31.83 0.07
#